data_AF-A0A2E2U672-F1
#
_entry.id   AF-A0A2E2U672-F1
#
_cell.length_a   1.000
_cell.length_b   1.000
_cell.length_c   1.000
_cell.angle_alpha   90.00
_cell.angle_beta   90.00
_cell.angle_gamma   90.00
#
_symmetry.space_group_name_H-M   'P 1'
#
loop_
_entity.id
_entity.type
_entity.pdbx_description
1 polymer ?
#
loop_
_entity_poly.entity_id
_entity_poly.type
_entity_poly.pdbx_seq_one_letter_code
_entity_poly.pdbx_strand_id
1 'polypeptide(L)'
;MKSQKSMQLIVIIPVIAYTILENLYDPKTAVIGGVIISAIEIIAEKILFKHVLKLAYLNFFLILALGGVSIFQDNEIWFKLFPAITSLFVGSYILFQIKRGNSVISEFMELMNTDSEQKKMIPFFEREMAYFSIWYGTLMIFVPFYFSTSVWAVMKVGGSFVLFLLHIFIRGWWLKRKGHDPVQ
;
A
#
# COMPACT_ATOMS: atom_id res chain seq x y z
N MET A 1 0.37 9.05 -24.61
CA MET A 1 1.53 9.44 -23.76
C MET A 1 1.27 10.54 -22.71
N LYS A 2 0.24 11.41 -22.80
CA LYS A 2 -0.08 12.39 -21.73
C LYS A 2 -0.73 11.78 -20.46
N SER A 3 -1.32 10.58 -20.56
CA SER A 3 -2.11 9.93 -19.50
C SER A 3 -1.29 9.32 -18.34
N GLN A 4 -0.10 8.76 -18.62
CA GLN A 4 0.70 8.08 -17.59
C GLN A 4 1.32 9.04 -16.56
N LYS A 5 1.79 10.23 -17.00
CA LYS A 5 2.38 11.23 -16.10
C LYS A 5 1.35 11.81 -15.12
N SER A 6 0.09 11.92 -15.54
CA SER A 6 -1.00 12.35 -14.65
C SER A 6 -1.37 11.28 -13.61
N MET A 7 -1.36 9.99 -13.97
CA MET A 7 -1.61 8.91 -12.99
C MET A 7 -0.56 8.88 -11.88
N GLN A 8 0.72 9.02 -12.22
CA GLN A 8 1.81 8.96 -11.24
C GLN A 8 1.76 10.12 -10.23
N LEU A 9 1.46 11.34 -10.68
CA LEU A 9 1.35 12.50 -9.81
C LEU A 9 0.19 12.37 -8.82
N ILE A 10 -0.94 11.80 -9.24
CA ILE A 10 -2.13 11.62 -8.39
C ILE A 10 -1.86 10.63 -7.25
N VAL A 11 -1.01 9.63 -7.45
CA VAL A 11 -0.66 8.67 -6.39
C VAL A 11 0.39 9.24 -5.43
N ILE A 12 1.35 10.02 -5.93
CA ILE A 12 2.47 10.55 -5.13
C ILE A 12 2.04 11.72 -4.25
N ILE A 13 1.19 12.61 -4.77
CA ILE A 13 0.77 13.84 -4.05
C ILE A 13 0.09 13.53 -2.71
N PRO A 14 -0.91 12.62 -2.63
CA PRO A 14 -1.54 12.27 -1.37
C PRO A 14 -0.53 11.72 -0.37
N VAL A 15 0.34 10.79 -0.78
CA VAL A 15 1.33 10.18 0.11
C VAL A 15 2.25 11.22 0.75
N ILE A 16 2.72 12.19 -0.02
CA ILE A 16 3.53 13.30 0.49
C ILE A 16 2.70 14.16 1.45
N ALA A 17 1.48 14.53 1.05
CA ALA A 17 0.59 15.37 1.85
C ALA A 17 0.24 14.72 3.21
N TYR A 18 -0.09 13.42 3.23
CA TYR A 18 -0.30 12.64 4.46
C TYR A 18 0.95 12.67 5.36
N THR A 19 2.12 12.44 4.76
CA THR A 19 3.39 12.42 5.52
C THR A 19 3.71 13.78 6.14
N ILE A 20 3.40 14.88 5.44
CA ILE A 20 3.59 16.23 5.97
C ILE A 20 2.61 16.49 7.12
N LEU A 21 1.33 16.15 6.93
CA LEU A 21 0.30 16.35 7.95
C LEU A 21 0.60 15.60 9.24
N GLU A 22 1.04 14.34 9.14
CA GLU A 22 1.36 13.50 10.29
C GLU A 22 2.61 13.95 11.06
N ASN A 23 3.56 14.63 10.39
CA ASN A 23 4.80 15.07 11.04
C ASN A 23 4.70 16.47 11.67
N LEU A 24 3.82 17.33 11.14
CA LEU A 24 3.73 18.73 11.56
C LEU A 24 2.58 19.03 12.51
N TYR A 25 1.55 18.18 12.54
CA TYR A 25 0.32 18.45 13.28
C TYR A 25 -0.03 17.35 14.27
N ASP A 26 -0.84 17.71 15.27
CA ASP A 26 -1.39 16.78 16.23
C ASP A 26 -2.21 15.67 15.55
N PRO A 27 -2.31 14.47 16.16
CA PRO A 27 -2.99 13.32 15.57
C PRO A 27 -4.41 13.60 15.09
N LYS A 28 -5.17 14.44 15.82
CA LYS A 28 -6.52 14.85 15.44
C LYS A 28 -6.54 15.62 14.12
N THR A 29 -5.64 16.58 13.96
CA THR A 29 -5.51 17.39 12.75
C THR A 29 -4.99 16.56 11.59
N ALA A 30 -4.06 15.63 11.84
CA ALA A 30 -3.55 14.71 10.84
C ALA A 30 -4.66 13.77 10.31
N VAL A 31 -5.52 13.25 11.19
CA VAL A 31 -6.69 12.43 10.80
C VAL A 31 -7.68 13.24 9.98
N ILE A 32 -8.06 14.45 10.43
CA ILE A 32 -9.01 15.30 9.71
C ILE A 32 -8.47 15.66 8.33
N GLY A 33 -7.21 16.10 8.26
CA GLY A 33 -6.54 16.40 6.99
C GLY A 33 -6.47 15.17 6.09
N GLY A 34 -6.26 13.98 6.67
CA GLY A 34 -6.26 12.73 5.94
C GLY A 34 -7.62 12.35 5.34
N VAL A 35 -8.72 12.56 6.07
CA VAL A 35 -10.08 12.37 5.54
C VAL A 35 -10.36 13.35 4.39
N ILE A 36 -9.91 14.60 4.52
CA ILE A 36 -10.09 15.61 3.46
C ILE A 36 -9.29 15.23 2.21
N ILE A 37 -8.02 14.82 2.37
CA ILE A 37 -7.18 14.41 1.24
C ILE A 37 -7.75 13.19 0.53
N SER A 38 -8.18 12.15 1.26
CA SER A 38 -8.79 10.96 0.66
C SER A 38 -10.11 11.27 -0.05
N ALA A 39 -10.92 12.19 0.48
CA ALA A 39 -12.12 12.67 -0.22
C ALA A 39 -11.76 13.38 -1.53
N ILE A 40 -10.74 14.26 -1.51
CA ILE A 40 -10.24 14.94 -2.71
C ILE A 40 -9.70 13.92 -3.73
N GLU A 41 -8.98 12.90 -3.28
CA GLU A 41 -8.45 11.81 -4.12
C GLU A 41 -9.58 11.08 -4.86
N ILE A 42 -10.64 10.68 -4.15
CA ILE A 42 -11.81 10.03 -4.76
C ILE A 42 -12.51 10.94 -5.78
N ILE A 43 -12.68 12.22 -5.45
CA ILE A 43 -13.30 13.20 -6.36
C ILE A 43 -12.43 13.40 -7.61
N ALA A 44 -11.12 13.53 -7.43
CA ALA A 44 -10.16 13.68 -8.52
C ALA A 44 -10.15 12.43 -9.42
N GLU A 45 -10.16 11.22 -8.85
CA GLU A 45 -10.27 9.98 -9.62
C GLU A 45 -11.55 9.94 -10.44
N LYS A 46 -12.68 10.31 -9.83
CA LYS A 46 -13.99 10.33 -10.51
C LYS A 46 -14.02 11.33 -11.67
N ILE A 47 -13.42 12.51 -11.51
CA ILE A 47 -13.41 13.55 -12.56
C ILE A 47 -12.44 13.18 -13.69
N LEU A 48 -11.23 12.72 -13.34
CA LEU A 48 -10.15 12.50 -14.31
C LEU A 48 -10.27 11.16 -15.03
N PHE A 49 -10.61 10.09 -14.31
CA PHE A 49 -10.65 8.73 -14.84
C PHE A 49 -12.07 8.20 -15.08
N LYS A 50 -13.11 8.93 -14.64
CA LYS A 50 -14.53 8.52 -14.70
C LYS A 50 -14.85 7.21 -13.96
N HIS A 51 -13.84 6.61 -13.34
CA HIS A 51 -13.91 5.39 -12.56
C HIS A 51 -13.10 5.62 -11.29
N VAL A 52 -13.67 5.24 -10.15
CA VAL A 52 -12.99 5.31 -8.86
C VAL A 52 -12.53 3.91 -8.52
N LEU A 53 -11.25 3.76 -8.17
CA LEU A 53 -10.73 2.46 -7.82
C LEU A 53 -11.39 1.98 -6.52
N LYS A 54 -11.80 0.70 -6.48
CA LYS A 54 -12.34 0.09 -5.26
C LYS A 54 -11.36 0.22 -4.07
N LEU A 55 -10.06 0.22 -4.36
CA LEU A 55 -9.00 0.47 -3.38
C LEU A 55 -9.05 1.88 -2.78
N ALA A 56 -9.38 2.91 -3.56
CA ALA A 56 -9.51 4.28 -3.07
C ALA A 56 -10.69 4.42 -2.09
N TYR A 57 -11.83 3.78 -2.40
CA TYR A 57 -12.96 3.71 -1.45
C TYR A 57 -12.58 2.97 -0.17
N LEU A 58 -11.93 1.81 -0.28
CA LEU A 58 -11.47 1.06 0.88
C LEU A 58 -10.55 1.92 1.76
N ASN A 59 -9.59 2.62 1.14
CA ASN A 59 -8.67 3.51 1.83
C ASN A 59 -9.41 4.62 2.59
N PHE A 60 -10.32 5.33 1.90
CA PHE A 60 -11.16 6.36 2.52
C PHE A 60 -11.98 5.83 3.69
N PHE A 61 -12.68 4.70 3.53
CA PHE A 61 -13.49 4.13 4.60
C PHE A 61 -12.66 3.67 5.79
N LEU A 62 -11.46 3.11 5.54
CA LEU A 62 -10.55 2.72 6.60
C LEU A 62 -9.98 3.92 7.36
N ILE A 63 -9.58 4.99 6.66
CA ILE A 63 -9.13 6.24 7.30
C ILE A 63 -10.27 6.85 8.12
N LEU A 64 -11.48 6.89 7.57
CA LEU A 64 -12.65 7.43 8.27
C LEU A 64 -13.00 6.61 9.52
N ALA A 65 -13.01 5.28 9.41
CA ALA A 65 -13.34 4.40 10.53
C ALA A 65 -12.24 4.42 11.61
N LEU A 66 -11.00 4.16 11.24
CA LEU A 66 -9.89 4.06 12.19
C LEU A 66 -9.49 5.43 12.74
N GLY A 67 -9.49 6.46 11.89
CA GLY A 67 -9.29 7.85 12.31
C GLY A 67 -10.43 8.34 13.19
N GLY A 68 -11.69 8.00 12.87
CA GLY A 68 -12.85 8.34 13.69
C GLY A 68 -12.78 7.71 15.08
N VAL A 69 -12.47 6.41 15.17
CA VAL A 69 -12.28 5.72 16.46
C VAL A 69 -11.09 6.34 17.22
N SER A 70 -10.02 6.69 16.51
CA SER A 70 -8.85 7.34 17.10
C SER A 70 -9.17 8.67 17.76
N ILE A 71 -9.97 9.52 17.12
CA ILE A 71 -10.43 10.79 17.69
C ILE A 71 -11.39 10.54 18.86
N PHE A 72 -12.33 9.60 18.73
CA PHE A 72 -13.33 9.32 19.75
C PHE A 72 -12.71 8.83 21.06
N GLN A 73 -11.64 8.05 20.97
CA GLN A 73 -10.93 7.50 22.14
C GLN A 73 -9.75 8.35 22.60
N ASP A 74 -9.52 9.52 21.97
CA ASP A 74 -8.30 10.33 22.16
C ASP A 74 -7.01 9.47 22.09
N ASN A 75 -7.02 8.47 21.21
CA ASN A 75 -5.96 7.46 21.12
C ASN A 75 -5.53 7.24 19.66
N GLU A 76 -4.31 7.63 19.34
CA GLU A 76 -3.70 7.54 18.01
C GLU A 76 -3.42 6.12 17.52
N ILE A 77 -3.48 5.10 18.39
CA ILE A 77 -3.12 3.72 18.04
C ILE A 77 -4.00 3.18 16.90
N TRP A 78 -5.30 3.47 16.91
CA TRP A 78 -6.21 3.00 15.86
C TRP A 78 -5.84 3.52 14.48
N PHE A 79 -5.48 4.80 14.39
CA PHE A 79 -4.97 5.38 13.16
C PHE A 79 -3.63 4.76 12.77
N LYS A 80 -2.74 4.53 13.74
CA LYS A 80 -1.45 3.89 13.49
C LYS A 80 -1.53 2.42 13.04
N LEU A 81 -2.64 1.73 13.31
CA LEU A 81 -2.90 0.37 12.83
C LEU A 81 -3.40 0.32 11.38
N PHE A 82 -3.78 1.45 10.80
CA PHE A 82 -4.24 1.54 9.41
C PHE A 82 -3.28 0.87 8.39
N PRO A 83 -1.96 1.10 8.43
CA PRO A 83 -1.02 0.45 7.50
C PRO A 83 -0.94 -1.06 7.70
N ALA A 84 -1.07 -1.53 8.95
CA ALA A 84 -1.04 -2.95 9.27
C ALA A 84 -2.26 -3.66 8.66
N ILE A 85 -3.46 -3.11 8.92
CA ILE A 85 -4.73 -3.64 8.41
C ILE A 85 -4.75 -3.64 6.88
N THR A 86 -4.35 -2.52 6.26
CA THR A 86 -4.29 -2.40 4.80
C THR A 86 -3.33 -3.41 4.19
N SER A 87 -2.12 -3.56 4.76
CA SER A 87 -1.12 -4.50 4.25
C SER A 87 -1.60 -5.96 4.38
N LEU A 88 -2.17 -6.33 5.53
CA LEU A 88 -2.73 -7.67 5.74
C LEU A 88 -3.87 -7.97 4.77
N PHE A 89 -4.78 -7.02 4.58
CA PHE A 89 -5.91 -7.16 3.68
C PHE A 89 -5.44 -7.30 2.23
N VAL A 90 -4.58 -6.40 1.75
CA VAL A 90 -4.07 -6.41 0.38
C VAL A 90 -3.28 -7.70 0.12
N GLY A 91 -2.37 -8.08 1.03
CA GLY A 91 -1.60 -9.31 0.86
C GLY A 91 -2.46 -10.56 0.85
N SER A 92 -3.47 -10.64 1.75
CA SER A 92 -4.42 -11.75 1.77
C SER A 92 -5.29 -11.79 0.52
N TYR A 93 -5.72 -10.64 0.01
CA TYR A 93 -6.50 -10.52 -1.21
C TYR A 93 -5.71 -10.98 -2.44
N ILE A 94 -4.44 -10.56 -2.57
CA ILE A 94 -3.58 -11.00 -3.68
C ILE A 94 -3.37 -12.52 -3.61
N LEU A 95 -3.07 -13.09 -2.42
CA LEU A 95 -2.95 -14.55 -2.28
C LEU A 95 -4.24 -15.28 -2.66
N PHE A 96 -5.40 -14.72 -2.29
CA PHE A 96 -6.69 -15.27 -2.68
C PHE A 96 -6.90 -15.24 -4.20
N GLN A 97 -6.53 -14.15 -4.87
CA GLN A 97 -6.63 -14.02 -6.33
C GLN A 97 -5.68 -15.00 -7.05
N ILE A 98 -4.44 -15.13 -6.59
CA ILE A 98 -3.46 -16.11 -7.11
C ILE A 98 -4.05 -17.53 -7.01
N LYS A 99 -4.67 -17.88 -5.88
CA LYS A 99 -5.31 -19.21 -5.70
C LYS A 99 -6.47 -19.45 -6.68
N ARG A 100 -7.13 -18.40 -7.17
CA ARG A 100 -8.18 -18.50 -8.19
C ARG A 100 -7.64 -18.50 -9.63
N GLY A 101 -6.32 -18.41 -9.81
CA GLY A 101 -5.67 -18.31 -11.11
C GLY A 101 -5.72 -16.90 -11.72
N ASN A 102 -6.11 -15.89 -10.94
CA ASN A 102 -6.16 -14.50 -11.39
C ASN A 102 -4.92 -13.73 -10.92
N SER A 103 -4.40 -12.86 -11.78
CA SER A 103 -3.28 -11.97 -11.47
C SER A 103 -3.75 -10.52 -11.50
N VAL A 104 -3.74 -9.88 -10.33
CA VAL A 104 -4.10 -8.46 -10.13
C VAL A 104 -3.11 -7.56 -10.87
N ILE A 105 -1.82 -7.92 -10.86
CA ILE A 105 -0.78 -7.15 -11.55
C ILE A 105 -0.91 -7.29 -13.06
N SER A 106 -1.19 -8.50 -13.58
CA SER A 106 -1.40 -8.70 -15.02
C SER A 106 -2.59 -7.90 -15.54
N GLU A 107 -3.70 -7.87 -14.80
CA GLU A 107 -4.89 -7.07 -15.13
C GLU A 107 -4.54 -5.57 -15.22
N PHE A 108 -3.74 -5.07 -14.28
CA PHE A 108 -3.27 -3.68 -14.29
C PHE A 108 -2.30 -3.38 -15.45
N MET A 109 -1.40 -4.31 -15.78
CA MET A 109 -0.44 -4.14 -16.88
C MET A 109 -1.09 -4.17 -18.26
N GLU A 110 -2.18 -4.91 -18.42
CA GLU A 110 -3.01 -4.92 -19.63
C GLU A 110 -3.71 -3.57 -19.84
N LEU A 111 -4.23 -2.96 -18.77
CA LEU A 111 -4.76 -1.59 -18.82
C LEU A 111 -3.69 -0.55 -19.21
N MET A 112 -2.42 -0.86 -18.96
CA MET A 112 -1.27 0.01 -19.23
C MET A 112 -0.57 -0.27 -20.58
N ASN A 113 -1.04 -1.23 -21.39
CA ASN A 113 -0.40 -1.65 -22.65
C ASN A 113 1.10 -2.00 -22.51
N THR A 114 1.46 -2.74 -21.46
CA THR A 114 2.86 -3.08 -21.16
C THR A 114 3.34 -4.32 -21.94
N ASP A 115 4.63 -4.36 -22.32
CA ASP A 115 5.24 -5.40 -23.15
C ASP A 115 5.10 -6.82 -22.54
N SER A 116 4.82 -7.79 -23.42
CA SER A 116 4.70 -9.21 -23.14
C SER A 116 5.94 -9.85 -22.50
N GLU A 117 7.15 -9.38 -22.80
CA GLU A 117 8.40 -9.91 -22.21
C GLU A 117 8.47 -9.68 -20.69
N GLN A 118 7.88 -8.57 -20.20
CA GLN A 118 7.83 -8.25 -18.77
C GLN A 118 6.81 -9.11 -18.00
N LYS A 119 5.93 -9.85 -18.71
CA LYS A 119 4.87 -10.65 -18.07
C LYS A 119 5.38 -11.90 -17.37
N LYS A 120 6.56 -12.41 -17.74
CA LYS A 120 7.10 -13.67 -17.18
C LYS A 120 7.46 -13.56 -15.69
N MET A 121 7.90 -12.38 -15.23
CA MET A 121 8.24 -12.16 -13.82
C MET A 121 7.04 -11.78 -12.94
N ILE A 122 5.88 -11.48 -13.54
CA ILE A 122 4.71 -11.00 -12.79
C ILE A 122 4.26 -11.98 -11.72
N PRO A 123 4.08 -13.30 -12.01
CA PRO A 123 3.58 -14.23 -11.00
C PRO A 123 4.51 -14.33 -9.78
N PHE A 124 5.83 -14.25 -10.02
CA PHE A 124 6.83 -14.22 -8.96
C PHE A 124 6.69 -12.95 -8.13
N PHE A 125 6.73 -11.77 -8.75
CA PHE A 125 6.62 -10.50 -8.03
C PHE A 125 5.30 -10.39 -7.26
N GLU A 126 4.19 -10.78 -7.88
CA GLU A 126 2.87 -10.72 -7.26
C GLU A 126 2.79 -11.60 -6.01
N ARG A 127 3.33 -12.82 -6.09
CA ARG A 127 3.39 -13.74 -4.95
C ARG A 127 4.27 -13.18 -3.82
N GLU A 128 5.45 -12.68 -4.13
CA GLU A 128 6.35 -12.12 -3.12
C GLU A 128 5.82 -10.80 -2.54
N MET A 129 5.12 -9.98 -3.32
CA MET A 129 4.36 -8.83 -2.81
C MET A 129 3.29 -9.26 -1.82
N ALA A 130 2.53 -10.31 -2.13
CA ALA A 130 1.48 -10.82 -1.25
C ALA A 130 2.06 -11.32 0.08
N TYR A 131 3.13 -12.13 0.03
CA TYR A 131 3.83 -12.56 1.22
C TYR A 131 4.42 -11.40 2.01
N PHE A 132 5.05 -10.45 1.31
CA PHE A 132 5.58 -9.24 1.92
C PHE A 132 4.52 -8.46 2.68
N SER A 133 3.41 -8.13 2.02
CA SER A 133 2.33 -7.37 2.63
C SER A 133 1.76 -8.06 3.88
N ILE A 134 1.69 -9.39 3.91
CA ILE A 134 1.19 -10.12 5.10
C ILE A 134 2.20 -10.06 6.25
N TRP A 135 3.46 -10.43 6.02
CA TRP A 135 4.44 -10.44 7.11
C TRP A 135 4.76 -9.03 7.59
N TYR A 136 4.85 -8.08 6.66
CA TYR A 136 5.08 -6.67 6.98
C TYR A 136 3.88 -6.05 7.70
N GLY A 137 2.66 -6.36 7.26
CA GLY A 137 1.43 -5.98 7.94
C GLY A 137 1.39 -6.51 9.37
N THR A 138 1.81 -7.77 9.57
CA THR A 138 1.93 -8.38 10.91
C THR A 138 2.95 -7.64 11.77
N LEU A 139 4.13 -7.31 11.23
CA LEU A 139 5.13 -6.49 11.92
C LEU A 139 4.54 -5.13 12.32
N MET A 140 3.81 -4.49 11.41
CA MET A 140 3.20 -3.18 11.62
C MET A 140 2.06 -3.19 12.65
N ILE A 141 1.52 -4.35 13.05
CA ILE A 141 0.63 -4.44 14.21
C ILE A 141 1.39 -4.03 15.48
N PHE A 142 2.65 -4.47 15.63
CA PHE A 142 3.42 -4.27 16.86
C PHE A 142 4.06 -2.89 16.93
N VAL A 143 4.43 -2.31 15.79
CA VAL A 143 5.18 -1.05 15.75
C VAL A 143 4.52 0.09 16.56
N PRO A 144 3.21 0.34 16.45
CA PRO A 144 2.54 1.40 17.21
C PRO A 144 2.57 1.24 18.73
N PHE A 145 2.73 0.02 19.24
CA PHE A 145 2.69 -0.27 20.68
C PHE A 145 4.06 -0.16 21.35
N TYR A 146 5.15 -0.38 20.60
CA TYR A 146 6.51 -0.48 21.15
C TYR A 146 7.45 0.63 20.69
N PHE A 147 7.11 1.35 19.62
CA PHE A 147 7.99 2.35 19.02
C PHE A 147 7.33 3.73 18.99
N SER A 148 8.17 4.77 18.87
CA SER A 148 7.70 6.15 18.77
C SER A 148 6.97 6.43 17.45
N THR A 149 6.17 7.49 17.42
CA THR A 149 5.46 7.95 16.21
C THR A 149 6.40 8.18 15.04
N SER A 150 7.60 8.72 15.28
CA SER A 150 8.60 8.96 14.23
C SER A 150 9.11 7.66 13.61
N VAL A 151 9.39 6.64 14.45
CA VAL A 151 9.81 5.32 13.94
C VAL A 151 8.67 4.67 13.16
N TRP A 152 7.43 4.74 13.68
CA TRP A 152 6.25 4.24 12.97
C TRP A 152 6.06 4.92 11.61
N ALA A 153 6.18 6.24 11.52
CA ALA A 153 6.01 7.01 10.29
C ALA A 153 7.07 6.64 9.24
N VAL A 154 8.33 6.51 9.67
CA VAL A 154 9.42 6.03 8.80
C VAL A 154 9.14 4.62 8.32
N MET A 155 8.74 3.71 9.22
CA MET A 155 8.44 2.33 8.86
C MET A 155 7.31 2.27 7.83
N LYS A 156 6.19 2.98 8.03
CA LYS A 156 5.03 2.97 7.13
C LYS A 156 5.43 3.12 5.65
N VAL A 157 6.30 4.08 5.32
CA VAL A 157 6.68 4.40 3.94
C VAL A 157 8.11 4.01 3.63
N GLY A 158 9.11 4.67 4.22
CA GLY A 158 10.51 4.45 3.88
C GLY A 158 10.98 3.04 4.25
N GLY A 159 10.65 2.59 5.46
CA GLY A 159 11.02 1.26 5.95
C GLY A 159 10.37 0.14 5.14
N SER A 160 9.11 0.30 4.71
CA SER A 160 8.43 -0.69 3.88
C SER A 160 9.10 -0.89 2.52
N PHE A 161 9.55 0.19 1.85
CA PHE A 161 10.32 0.08 0.60
C PHE A 161 11.66 -0.63 0.80
N VAL A 162 12.42 -0.23 1.83
CA VAL A 162 13.73 -0.84 2.12
C VAL A 162 13.57 -2.33 2.44
N LEU A 163 12.62 -2.68 3.30
CA LEU A 163 12.37 -4.06 3.68
C LEU A 163 11.81 -4.90 2.52
N PHE A 164 11.03 -4.30 1.62
CA PHE A 164 10.55 -4.99 0.42
C PHE A 164 11.71 -5.32 -0.53
N LEU A 165 12.62 -4.37 -0.77
CA LEU A 165 13.81 -4.61 -1.59
C LEU A 165 14.69 -5.71 -0.99
N LEU A 166 14.91 -5.68 0.33
CA LEU A 166 15.64 -6.74 1.03
C LEU A 166 14.93 -8.09 0.90
N HIS A 167 13.60 -8.12 1.06
CA HIS A 167 12.80 -9.33 0.90
C HIS A 167 12.98 -9.95 -0.49
N ILE A 168 12.79 -9.17 -1.56
CA ILE A 168 12.97 -9.64 -2.94
C ILE A 168 14.40 -10.11 -3.18
N PHE A 169 15.41 -9.38 -2.69
CA PHE A 169 16.81 -9.74 -2.87
C PHE A 169 17.15 -11.07 -2.20
N ILE A 170 16.75 -11.26 -0.95
CA ILE A 170 16.95 -12.51 -0.19
C ILE A 170 16.27 -13.68 -0.90
N ARG A 171 15.02 -13.47 -1.36
CA ARG A 171 14.22 -14.51 -2.02
C ARG A 171 14.79 -14.90 -3.38
N GLY A 172 15.16 -13.92 -4.20
CA GLY A 172 15.83 -14.17 -5.49
C GLY A 172 17.15 -14.92 -5.32
N TRP A 173 17.97 -14.51 -4.34
CA TRP A 173 19.23 -15.19 -4.05
C TRP A 173 19.05 -16.63 -3.56
N TRP A 174 18.04 -16.87 -2.70
CA TRP A 174 17.73 -18.20 -2.19
C TRP A 174 17.23 -19.15 -3.27
N LEU A 175 16.37 -18.68 -4.18
CA LEU A 175 15.88 -19.49 -5.31
C LEU A 175 17.02 -19.87 -6.27
N LYS A 176 17.91 -18.90 -6.58
CA LYS A 176 19.10 -19.15 -7.40
C LYS A 176 19.99 -20.24 -6.80
N ARG A 177 20.17 -20.25 -5.47
CA ARG A 177 20.95 -21.31 -4.79
C ARG A 177 20.30 -22.70 -4.86
N LYS A 178 18.98 -22.76 -4.95
CA LYS A 178 18.23 -24.03 -5.08
C LYS A 178 18.07 -24.49 -6.53
N GLY A 179 18.67 -23.79 -7.50
CA GLY A 179 18.53 -24.12 -8.91
C GLY A 179 17.10 -23.91 -9.44
N HIS A 180 16.28 -23.11 -8.75
CA HIS A 180 14.96 -22.74 -9.23
C HIS A 180 15.06 -21.40 -9.94
N ASP A 181 14.57 -21.35 -11.17
CA ASP A 181 14.45 -20.08 -11.88
C ASP A 181 13.29 -19.29 -11.25
N PRO A 182 13.52 -18.07 -10.74
CA PRO A 182 12.44 -17.23 -10.22
C PRO A 182 11.38 -16.86 -11.29
N VAL A 183 11.63 -17.15 -12.56
CA VAL A 183 10.75 -16.87 -13.70
C VAL A 183 9.86 -18.07 -14.11
N GLN A 184 10.10 -19.26 -13.54
CA GLN A 184 9.30 -20.47 -13.79
C GLN A 184 8.18 -20.65 -12.76
#